data_AF-A0A166PDR2-F1
#
_entry.id   AF-A0A166PDR2-F1
#
_cell.length_a   1.000
_cell.length_b   1.000
_cell.length_c   1.000
_cell.angle_alpha   90.00
_cell.angle_beta   90.00
_cell.angle_gamma   90.00
#
_symmetry.space_group_name_H-M   'P 1'
#
loop_
_entity.id
_entity.type
_entity.pdbx_description
1 polymer ?
#
loop_
_entity_poly.entity_id
_entity_poly.type
_entity_poly.pdbx_seq_one_letter_code
_entity_poly.pdbx_strand_id
1 'polypeptide(L)'
;MTSQNQNAKFEGGAQAQHNPHPDFKSVESTRPPFDTSLGVRYTKTVDPDWKYGSGANALGRSAAPHIAIDPHEEGRPAGFNYKLLISSIVPRPIAFLSTRSADGAVTNLAPFSYFNMVNHDPPLFVVGFAASVEKPKDSLKNLLESGECVINIIGEGFLEAANATSVNAPYGKSEWDVSGLTPVYDCKHVKAARVKEAVFSVEGTLDFYKEYDSKATPGKKSGVVAFIEGVNFWVREDAINEQKNIVDPAVLRPVSRLGGITYGRTTEVLEIPRADWDKNIGGEEGWEKIAKREQ
;
A
#
# COMPACT_ATOMS: atom_id res chain seq x y z
N MET A 1 -2.91 -48.55 33.80
CA MET A 1 -1.64 -47.81 33.73
C MET A 1 -1.56 -47.21 32.33
N THR A 2 -2.40 -46.24 31.92
CA THR A 2 -2.39 -44.80 32.26
C THR A 2 -1.00 -44.14 32.23
N SER A 3 -0.66 -43.53 31.10
CA SER A 3 0.15 -42.29 31.02
C SER A 3 -0.27 -41.53 29.75
N GLN A 4 -1.37 -40.77 29.83
CA GLN A 4 -1.36 -39.30 29.81
C GLN A 4 -0.83 -38.68 28.51
N ASN A 5 -1.76 -38.56 27.55
CA ASN A 5 -1.78 -37.53 26.52
C ASN A 5 -1.81 -36.15 27.19
N GLN A 6 -0.79 -35.32 27.00
CA GLN A 6 -0.89 -33.89 27.25
C GLN A 6 -1.45 -33.18 26.02
N ASN A 7 -2.78 -33.13 25.96
CA ASN A 7 -3.49 -32.13 25.17
C ASN A 7 -3.32 -30.77 25.85
N ALA A 8 -2.38 -29.95 25.37
CA ALA A 8 -2.38 -28.53 25.69
C ALA A 8 -3.46 -27.84 24.83
N LYS A 9 -4.66 -27.73 25.40
CA LYS A 9 -5.71 -26.83 24.94
C LYS A 9 -5.17 -25.39 24.97
N PHE A 10 -5.16 -24.72 23.82
CA PHE A 10 -5.17 -23.26 23.80
C PHE A 10 -6.61 -22.81 24.03
N GLU A 11 -7.00 -22.72 25.30
CA GLU A 11 -8.19 -21.98 25.73
C GLU A 11 -7.87 -20.48 25.67
N GLY A 12 -8.77 -19.72 25.04
CA GLY A 12 -8.64 -18.29 24.88
C GLY A 12 -8.71 -17.53 26.20
N GLY A 13 -8.14 -16.32 26.19
CA GLY A 13 -8.26 -15.37 27.29
C GLY A 13 -6.95 -15.02 27.98
N ALA A 14 -5.98 -14.50 27.22
CA ALA A 14 -4.95 -13.64 27.80
C ALA A 14 -4.73 -12.49 26.81
N GLN A 15 -4.95 -11.28 27.31
CA GLN A 15 -4.72 -10.02 26.63
C GLN A 15 -3.45 -10.12 25.77
N ALA A 16 -3.61 -9.99 24.44
CA ALA A 16 -2.49 -9.67 23.59
C ALA A 16 -1.89 -8.39 24.18
N GLN A 17 -0.74 -8.50 24.85
CA GLN A 17 0.03 -7.34 25.28
C GLN A 17 0.30 -6.54 24.02
N HIS A 18 -0.52 -5.50 23.85
CA HIS A 18 -0.46 -4.58 22.74
C HIS A 18 0.94 -3.99 22.77
N ASN A 19 1.69 -4.17 21.68
CA ASN A 19 3.00 -3.61 21.46
C ASN A 19 3.02 -2.17 22.04
N PRO A 20 3.80 -1.85 23.10
CA PRO A 20 3.56 -0.63 23.87
C PRO A 20 4.07 0.55 23.05
N HIS A 21 3.19 1.13 22.25
CA HIS A 21 3.36 2.51 21.87
C HIS A 21 3.19 3.33 23.17
N PRO A 22 4.13 4.24 23.49
CA PRO A 22 3.88 5.23 24.53
C PRO A 22 2.58 5.97 24.21
N ASP A 23 1.92 6.54 25.23
CA ASP A 23 0.70 7.31 25.05
C ASP A 23 0.84 8.25 23.83
N PHE A 24 0.09 7.98 22.77
CA PHE A 24 0.37 8.59 21.47
C PHE A 24 0.16 10.10 21.52
N LYS A 25 -0.74 10.59 22.37
CA LYS A 25 -0.96 12.03 22.56
C LYS A 25 0.23 12.71 23.21
N SER A 26 0.88 12.08 24.19
CA SER A 26 2.17 12.53 24.70
C SER A 26 3.23 12.64 23.59
N VAL A 27 3.40 11.58 22.78
CA VAL A 27 4.36 11.60 21.65
C VAL A 27 4.03 12.67 20.60
N GLU A 28 2.74 12.82 20.27
CA GLU A 28 2.27 13.80 19.28
C GLU A 28 2.54 15.23 19.75
N SER A 29 2.35 15.51 21.05
CA SER A 29 2.58 16.83 21.64
C SER A 29 4.03 17.33 21.56
N THR A 30 5.00 16.43 21.38
CA THR A 30 6.41 16.81 21.23
C THR A 30 6.79 17.12 19.77
N ARG A 31 5.87 16.92 18.82
CA ARG A 31 6.13 17.12 17.39
C ARG A 31 5.75 18.55 16.98
N PRO A 32 6.40 19.10 15.94
CA PRO A 32 5.94 20.33 15.33
C PRO A 32 4.48 20.23 14.87
N PRO A 33 3.70 21.34 14.90
CA PRO A 33 2.38 21.38 14.29
C PRO A 33 2.39 20.96 12.82
N PHE A 34 1.25 20.50 12.32
CA PHE A 34 1.11 20.17 10.90
C PHE A 34 1.35 21.41 10.03
N ASP A 35 2.38 21.36 9.19
CA ASP A 35 2.73 22.45 8.28
C ASP A 35 1.88 22.39 7.01
N THR A 36 0.88 23.26 6.96
CA THR A 36 -0.05 23.43 5.83
C THR A 36 0.58 24.15 4.64
N SER A 37 1.72 24.83 4.83
CA SER A 37 2.41 25.58 3.79
C SER A 37 3.31 24.70 2.90
N LEU A 38 3.67 23.52 3.38
CA LEU A 38 4.43 22.54 2.59
C LEU A 38 3.58 21.99 1.44
N GLY A 39 3.85 22.50 0.24
CA GLY A 39 3.40 21.94 -1.03
C GLY A 39 4.46 21.05 -1.70
N VAL A 40 4.13 20.52 -2.87
CA VAL A 40 5.09 19.78 -3.71
C VAL A 40 6.15 20.75 -4.25
N ARG A 41 7.42 20.51 -3.94
CA ARG A 41 8.55 21.28 -4.46
C ARG A 41 9.47 20.41 -5.30
N TYR A 42 9.90 20.95 -6.43
CA TYR A 42 10.87 20.30 -7.31
C TYR A 42 12.29 20.70 -6.92
N THR A 43 13.17 19.71 -6.84
CA THR A 43 14.59 19.90 -6.51
C THR A 43 15.47 19.30 -7.62
N LYS A 44 16.74 19.72 -7.64
CA LYS A 44 17.75 19.02 -8.45
C LYS A 44 18.01 17.64 -7.85
N THR A 45 18.53 16.72 -8.67
CA THR A 45 19.10 15.47 -8.14
C THR A 45 20.25 15.78 -7.17
N VAL A 46 20.59 14.81 -6.32
CA VAL A 46 21.76 14.89 -5.42
C VAL A 46 23.04 15.18 -6.20
N ASP A 47 23.16 14.61 -7.40
CA ASP A 47 24.31 14.75 -8.28
C ASP A 47 23.83 15.08 -9.71
N PRO A 48 23.63 16.37 -10.03
CA PRO A 48 23.17 16.80 -11.35
C PRO A 48 24.17 16.51 -12.48
N ASP A 49 25.44 16.29 -12.12
CA ASP A 49 26.53 16.05 -13.05
C ASP A 49 26.91 14.55 -13.13
N TRP A 50 26.14 13.68 -12.48
CA TRP A 50 26.33 12.22 -12.48
C TRP A 50 26.53 11.66 -13.91
N LYS A 51 27.42 10.68 -14.06
CA LYS A 51 27.78 10.10 -15.36
C LYS A 51 27.47 8.61 -15.39
N TYR A 52 27.07 8.09 -16.55
CA TYR A 52 26.88 6.65 -16.73
C TYR A 52 28.16 5.88 -16.33
N GLY A 53 28.00 4.92 -15.42
CA GLY A 53 29.11 4.16 -14.83
C GLY A 53 29.81 4.80 -13.63
N SER A 54 29.36 5.93 -13.09
CA SER A 54 29.99 6.53 -11.89
C SER A 54 29.51 5.93 -10.56
N GLY A 55 28.68 4.89 -10.59
CA GLY A 55 28.15 4.22 -9.40
C GLY A 55 27.23 5.10 -8.55
N ALA A 56 27.17 4.85 -7.24
CA ALA A 56 26.29 5.58 -6.31
C ALA A 56 26.66 7.07 -6.22
N ASN A 57 25.66 7.94 -6.04
CA ASN A 57 25.88 9.37 -5.78
C ASN A 57 26.53 9.61 -4.40
N ALA A 58 26.73 10.89 -4.06
CA ALA A 58 27.42 11.31 -2.84
C ALA A 58 26.60 11.13 -1.54
N LEU A 59 25.32 10.77 -1.62
CA LEU A 59 24.47 10.64 -0.44
C LEU A 59 24.76 9.31 0.29
N GLY A 60 25.46 9.40 1.42
CA GLY A 60 25.48 8.37 2.46
C GLY A 60 26.04 7.01 2.02
N ARG A 61 27.35 6.81 2.14
CA ARG A 61 27.96 5.48 2.05
C ARG A 61 28.34 5.00 3.44
N SER A 62 27.75 3.89 3.88
CA SER A 62 28.27 3.12 5.01
C SER A 62 29.23 2.06 4.48
N ALA A 63 30.37 1.87 5.16
CA ALA A 63 31.27 0.76 4.89
C ALA A 63 30.86 -0.54 5.62
N ALA A 64 29.77 -0.51 6.39
CA ALA A 64 29.30 -1.67 7.12
C ALA A 64 28.88 -2.79 6.14
N PRO A 65 29.25 -4.06 6.41
CA PRO A 65 28.84 -5.16 5.57
C PRO A 65 27.34 -5.42 5.70
N HIS A 66 26.73 -5.98 4.65
CA HIS A 66 25.40 -6.55 4.76
C HIS A 66 25.41 -7.79 5.67
N ILE A 67 24.29 -8.01 6.35
CA ILE A 67 24.00 -9.26 7.05
C ILE A 67 22.97 -10.06 6.25
N ALA A 68 23.13 -11.38 6.21
CA ALA A 68 22.11 -12.26 5.67
C ALA A 68 21.03 -12.52 6.73
N ILE A 69 19.76 -12.48 6.33
CA ILE A 69 18.63 -12.82 7.19
C ILE A 69 17.80 -13.85 6.44
N ASP A 70 17.72 -15.08 6.96
CA ASP A 70 16.82 -16.09 6.42
C ASP A 70 15.42 -15.88 7.05
N PRO A 71 14.37 -15.61 6.25
CA PRO A 71 13.01 -15.41 6.77
C PRO A 71 12.42 -16.66 7.45
N HIS A 72 13.05 -17.82 7.27
CA HIS A 72 12.64 -19.12 7.79
C HIS A 72 13.67 -19.75 8.74
N GLU A 73 14.68 -18.99 9.20
CA GLU A 73 15.65 -19.49 10.17
C GLU A 73 14.95 -20.02 11.43
N GLU A 74 15.50 -21.09 12.01
CA GLU A 74 14.92 -21.74 13.20
C GLU A 74 14.79 -20.74 14.36
N GLY A 75 13.61 -20.71 14.99
CA GLY A 75 13.33 -19.79 16.10
C GLY A 75 12.91 -18.37 15.70
N ARG A 76 12.94 -17.99 14.41
CA ARG A 76 12.49 -16.67 13.96
C ARG A 76 10.96 -16.59 13.84
N PRO A 77 10.29 -15.66 14.55
CA PRO A 77 8.86 -15.48 14.39
C PRO A 77 8.51 -14.83 13.04
N ALA A 78 7.44 -15.31 12.38
CA ALA A 78 6.94 -14.70 11.13
C ALA A 78 6.58 -13.21 11.29
N GLY A 79 6.19 -12.78 12.51
CA GLY A 79 5.94 -11.37 12.82
C GLY A 79 7.18 -10.46 12.68
N PHE A 80 8.40 -11.01 12.74
CA PHE A 80 9.62 -10.23 12.46
C PHE A 80 9.78 -9.95 10.97
N ASN A 81 9.39 -10.89 10.11
CA ASN A 81 9.34 -10.65 8.67
C ASN A 81 8.33 -9.54 8.35
N TYR A 82 7.16 -9.55 9.00
CA TYR A 82 6.19 -8.46 8.87
C TYR A 82 6.81 -7.10 9.21
N LYS A 83 7.39 -6.96 10.42
CA LYS A 83 7.99 -5.69 10.87
C LYS A 83 9.11 -5.23 9.94
N LEU A 84 9.99 -6.15 9.53
CA LEU A 84 11.10 -5.85 8.61
C LEU A 84 10.55 -5.35 7.27
N LEU A 85 9.71 -6.14 6.60
CA LEU A 85 9.20 -5.83 5.26
C LEU A 85 8.41 -4.51 5.21
N ILE A 86 7.53 -4.23 6.19
CA ILE A 86 6.77 -2.97 6.18
C ILE A 86 7.62 -1.74 6.51
N SER A 87 8.81 -1.92 7.08
CA SER A 87 9.74 -0.82 7.35
C SER A 87 10.74 -0.62 6.22
N SER A 88 11.08 -1.68 5.49
CA SER A 88 12.06 -1.67 4.39
C SER A 88 11.43 -1.36 3.04
N ILE A 89 10.18 -1.78 2.80
CA ILE A 89 9.45 -1.53 1.55
C ILE A 89 8.55 -0.32 1.78
N VAL A 90 9.12 0.87 1.57
CA VAL A 90 8.48 2.17 1.77
C VAL A 90 8.99 3.18 0.74
N PRO A 91 8.21 4.22 0.38
CA PRO A 91 6.79 4.42 0.72
C PRO A 91 5.87 3.44 -0.01
N ARG A 92 4.81 2.96 0.65
CA ARG A 92 3.78 2.12 0.00
C ARG A 92 2.54 2.94 -0.34
N PRO A 93 2.00 2.84 -1.56
CA PRO A 93 0.68 3.39 -1.85
C PRO A 93 -0.39 2.58 -1.09
N ILE A 94 -1.59 3.15 -0.97
CA ILE A 94 -2.68 2.56 -0.20
C ILE A 94 -3.91 2.46 -1.10
N ALA A 95 -4.41 1.24 -1.31
CA ALA A 95 -5.73 1.03 -1.88
C ALA A 95 -6.77 1.25 -0.79
N PHE A 96 -7.58 2.29 -0.91
CA PHE A 96 -8.72 2.50 -0.04
C PHE A 96 -9.97 1.90 -0.67
N LEU A 97 -10.23 0.65 -0.31
CA LEU A 97 -11.22 -0.19 -0.97
C LEU A 97 -12.60 0.07 -0.40
N SER A 98 -13.51 0.51 -1.25
CA SER A 98 -14.95 0.44 -1.05
C SER A 98 -15.48 -0.85 -1.68
N THR A 99 -16.23 -1.62 -0.90
CA THR A 99 -16.79 -2.91 -1.33
C THR A 99 -18.20 -3.06 -0.79
N ARG A 100 -18.97 -3.98 -1.38
CA ARG A 100 -20.31 -4.33 -0.91
C ARG A 100 -20.57 -5.82 -1.02
N SER A 101 -21.45 -6.33 -0.17
CA SER A 101 -21.98 -7.68 -0.33
C SER A 101 -22.74 -7.81 -1.66
N ALA A 102 -22.87 -9.04 -2.16
CA ALA A 102 -23.57 -9.31 -3.43
C ALA A 102 -25.02 -8.81 -3.43
N ASP A 103 -25.73 -8.94 -2.30
CA ASP A 103 -27.09 -8.42 -2.10
C ASP A 103 -27.14 -6.89 -1.85
N GLY A 104 -26.00 -6.26 -1.60
CA GLY A 104 -25.88 -4.84 -1.27
C GLY A 104 -26.28 -4.44 0.14
N ALA A 105 -26.61 -5.40 1.02
CA ALA A 105 -27.02 -5.12 2.39
C ALA A 105 -25.88 -4.60 3.26
N VAL A 106 -24.64 -4.99 2.96
CA VAL A 106 -23.44 -4.58 3.69
C VAL A 106 -22.51 -3.83 2.77
N THR A 107 -21.99 -2.70 3.24
CA THR A 107 -20.94 -1.93 2.57
C THR A 107 -19.78 -1.76 3.53
N ASN A 108 -18.56 -1.86 3.02
CA ASN A 108 -17.34 -1.69 3.81
C ASN A 108 -16.37 -0.75 3.11
N LEU A 109 -15.56 -0.08 3.90
CA LEU A 109 -14.51 0.82 3.45
C LEU A 109 -13.24 0.55 4.28
N ALA A 110 -12.12 0.21 3.66
CA ALA A 110 -10.90 -0.11 4.42
C ALA A 110 -9.60 0.13 3.64
N PRO A 111 -8.47 0.44 4.31
CA PRO A 111 -7.20 0.74 3.67
C PRO A 111 -6.28 -0.49 3.60
N PHE A 112 -5.65 -0.70 2.45
CA PHE A 112 -4.73 -1.81 2.18
C PHE A 112 -3.43 -1.29 1.56
N SER A 113 -2.32 -1.39 2.31
CA SER A 113 -1.00 -0.92 1.84
C SER A 113 -0.16 -1.98 1.13
N TYR A 114 -0.69 -3.20 0.94
CA TYR A 114 -0.09 -4.21 0.07
C TYR A 114 -0.67 -4.02 -1.33
N PHE A 115 -0.49 -2.82 -1.89
CA PHE A 115 -1.14 -2.35 -3.10
C PHE A 115 -0.10 -1.85 -4.12
N ASN A 116 -0.32 -2.12 -5.40
CA ASN A 116 0.38 -1.47 -6.51
C ASN A 116 -0.38 -1.61 -7.85
N MET A 117 0.10 -0.91 -8.89
CA MET A 117 -0.29 -1.15 -10.29
C MET A 117 0.56 -2.30 -10.87
N VAL A 118 -0.07 -3.13 -11.70
CA VAL A 118 0.54 -4.30 -12.38
C VAL A 118 0.74 -4.03 -13.86
N ASN A 119 -0.28 -3.48 -14.53
CA ASN A 119 -0.29 -3.28 -15.97
C ASN A 119 -1.12 -2.03 -16.34
N HIS A 120 -0.89 -1.49 -17.53
CA HIS A 120 -1.65 -0.35 -18.07
C HIS A 120 -2.60 -0.73 -19.22
N ASP A 121 -2.41 -1.89 -19.88
CA ASP A 121 -3.29 -2.38 -20.95
C ASP A 121 -3.46 -3.92 -20.90
N PRO A 122 -4.55 -4.46 -20.29
CA PRO A 122 -5.58 -3.69 -19.57
C PRO A 122 -5.03 -3.11 -18.25
N PRO A 123 -5.66 -2.06 -17.69
CA PRO A 123 -5.27 -1.53 -16.38
C PRO A 123 -5.50 -2.58 -15.29
N LEU A 124 -4.42 -3.06 -14.68
CA LEU A 124 -4.47 -4.09 -13.64
C LEU A 124 -3.82 -3.58 -12.36
N PHE A 125 -4.45 -3.90 -11.24
CA PHE A 125 -4.02 -3.55 -9.89
C PHE A 125 -3.91 -4.80 -9.03
N VAL A 126 -3.03 -4.77 -8.03
CA VAL A 126 -2.86 -5.88 -7.08
C VAL A 126 -3.14 -5.40 -5.66
N VAL A 127 -3.90 -6.19 -4.90
CA VAL A 127 -4.12 -5.97 -3.47
C VAL A 127 -3.87 -7.25 -2.68
N GLY A 128 -2.99 -7.17 -1.68
CA GLY A 128 -2.72 -8.23 -0.72
C GLY A 128 -3.56 -8.11 0.56
N PHE A 129 -4.17 -9.21 0.96
CA PHE A 129 -4.91 -9.35 2.22
C PHE A 129 -4.17 -10.29 3.15
N ALA A 130 -3.80 -9.81 4.35
CA ALA A 130 -3.25 -10.64 5.42
C ALA A 130 -4.39 -11.38 6.17
N ALA A 131 -5.14 -12.18 5.44
CA ALA A 131 -6.27 -13.01 5.89
C ALA A 131 -6.46 -14.18 4.90
N SER A 132 -7.17 -15.24 5.28
CA SER A 132 -7.53 -16.34 4.37
C SER A 132 -8.94 -16.17 3.81
N VAL A 133 -9.31 -16.94 2.79
CA VAL A 133 -10.70 -17.00 2.31
C VAL A 133 -11.63 -17.68 3.31
N GLU A 134 -11.12 -18.61 4.14
CA GLU A 134 -11.89 -19.24 5.22
C GLU A 134 -12.26 -18.25 6.34
N LYS A 135 -11.39 -17.27 6.60
CA LYS A 135 -11.58 -16.23 7.62
C LYS A 135 -11.23 -14.86 7.03
N PRO A 136 -12.02 -14.38 6.08
CA PRO A 136 -11.69 -13.20 5.30
C PRO A 136 -11.91 -11.93 6.12
N LYS A 137 -11.20 -10.86 5.74
CA LYS A 137 -11.66 -9.51 6.04
C LYS A 137 -12.91 -9.21 5.23
N ASP A 138 -13.77 -8.34 5.74
CA ASP A 138 -15.03 -7.97 5.09
C ASP A 138 -14.85 -7.51 3.63
N SER A 139 -13.83 -6.68 3.37
CA SER A 139 -13.51 -6.24 2.00
C SER A 139 -13.14 -7.40 1.07
N LEU A 140 -12.41 -8.40 1.56
CA LEU A 140 -12.07 -9.59 0.76
C LEU A 140 -13.32 -10.43 0.51
N LYS A 141 -14.13 -10.67 1.54
CA LYS A 141 -15.41 -11.40 1.42
C LYS A 141 -16.30 -10.75 0.36
N ASN A 142 -16.52 -9.46 0.49
CA ASN A 142 -17.35 -8.68 -0.42
C ASN A 142 -16.79 -8.69 -1.85
N LEU A 143 -15.48 -8.53 -2.03
CA LEU A 143 -14.84 -8.58 -3.35
C LEU A 143 -15.01 -9.95 -4.02
N LEU A 144 -14.85 -11.04 -3.28
CA LEU A 144 -15.04 -12.40 -3.81
C LEU A 144 -16.51 -12.73 -4.13
N GLU A 145 -17.45 -12.22 -3.33
CA GLU A 145 -18.89 -12.48 -3.50
C GLU A 145 -19.51 -11.62 -4.61
N SER A 146 -19.12 -10.34 -4.69
CA SER A 146 -19.70 -9.37 -5.64
C SER A 146 -18.90 -9.27 -6.94
N GLY A 147 -17.62 -9.60 -6.93
CA GLY A 147 -16.70 -9.42 -8.06
C GLY A 147 -16.34 -7.97 -8.35
N GLU A 148 -16.74 -7.02 -7.50
CA GLU A 148 -16.58 -5.59 -7.75
C GLU A 148 -16.05 -4.82 -6.53
N CYS A 149 -15.34 -3.72 -6.80
CA CYS A 149 -14.93 -2.75 -5.79
C CYS A 149 -14.69 -1.37 -6.41
N VAL A 150 -14.44 -0.38 -5.55
CA VAL A 150 -13.80 0.87 -5.95
C VAL A 150 -12.50 1.05 -5.16
N ILE A 151 -11.38 1.27 -5.87
CA ILE A 151 -10.10 1.65 -5.28
C ILE A 151 -10.02 3.18 -5.23
N ASN A 152 -9.90 3.77 -4.05
CA ASN A 152 -9.73 5.21 -3.89
C ASN A 152 -8.29 5.52 -3.44
N ILE A 153 -7.70 6.60 -3.93
CA ILE A 153 -6.38 7.06 -3.46
C ILE A 153 -6.57 8.01 -2.27
N ILE A 154 -5.91 7.69 -1.15
CA ILE A 154 -5.97 8.52 0.05
C ILE A 154 -5.11 9.77 -0.15
N GLY A 155 -5.71 10.93 0.11
CA GLY A 155 -5.03 12.20 0.18
C GLY A 155 -4.93 12.73 1.61
N GLU A 156 -4.09 13.74 1.83
CA GLU A 156 -3.91 14.39 3.13
C GLU A 156 -5.23 14.90 3.73
N GLY A 157 -6.16 15.38 2.90
CA GLY A 157 -7.38 16.03 3.36
C GLY A 157 -8.38 15.13 4.10
N PHE A 158 -8.18 13.81 4.09
CA PHE A 158 -9.06 12.88 4.79
C PHE A 158 -8.29 11.70 5.43
N LEU A 159 -7.01 11.88 5.75
CA LEU A 159 -6.16 10.82 6.27
C LEU A 159 -6.69 10.25 7.59
N GLU A 160 -7.13 11.08 8.53
CA GLU A 160 -7.64 10.64 9.83
C GLU A 160 -8.91 9.81 9.67
N ALA A 161 -9.82 10.25 8.80
CA ALA A 161 -11.06 9.53 8.47
C ALA A 161 -10.76 8.19 7.80
N ALA A 162 -9.83 8.15 6.84
CA ALA A 162 -9.39 6.91 6.22
C ALA A 162 -8.72 5.98 7.24
N ASN A 163 -7.90 6.50 8.16
CA ASN A 163 -7.27 5.70 9.21
C ASN A 163 -8.30 5.13 10.20
N ALA A 164 -9.37 5.87 10.51
CA ALA A 164 -10.45 5.40 11.39
C ALA A 164 -11.14 4.13 10.87
N THR A 165 -11.19 3.94 9.54
CA THR A 165 -11.72 2.71 8.92
C THR A 165 -10.84 1.46 9.13
N SER A 166 -9.64 1.60 9.70
CA SER A 166 -8.82 0.45 10.10
C SER A 166 -9.32 -0.23 11.40
N VAL A 167 -10.44 0.24 11.95
CA VAL A 167 -11.09 -0.36 13.12
C VAL A 167 -11.50 -1.81 12.83
N ASN A 168 -11.39 -2.69 13.83
CA ASN A 168 -11.90 -4.06 13.73
C ASN A 168 -13.41 -4.09 14.00
N ALA A 169 -14.19 -3.45 13.10
CA ALA A 169 -15.64 -3.44 13.20
C ALA A 169 -16.21 -4.85 13.01
N PRO A 170 -17.31 -5.22 13.70
CA PRO A 170 -18.06 -6.43 13.40
C PRO A 170 -18.71 -6.35 12.01
N TYR A 171 -18.85 -7.48 11.33
CA TYR A 171 -19.54 -7.56 10.03
C TYR A 171 -20.94 -6.91 10.10
N GLY A 172 -21.26 -6.11 9.08
CA GLY A 172 -22.51 -5.34 9.01
C GLY A 172 -22.47 -3.98 9.71
N LYS A 173 -21.36 -3.60 10.36
CA LYS A 173 -21.09 -2.23 10.79
C LYS A 173 -20.19 -1.56 9.77
N SER A 174 -20.76 -0.63 9.02
CA SER A 174 -20.05 0.00 7.91
C SER A 174 -19.02 1.02 8.38
N GLU A 175 -17.80 0.95 7.87
CA GLU A 175 -16.75 1.93 8.19
C GLU A 175 -17.01 3.31 7.56
N TRP A 176 -17.98 3.42 6.65
CA TRP A 176 -18.51 4.70 6.21
C TRP A 176 -19.00 5.55 7.40
N ASP A 177 -19.63 4.92 8.40
CA ASP A 177 -20.17 5.60 9.57
C ASP A 177 -19.07 6.17 10.48
N VAL A 178 -18.03 5.38 10.77
CA VAL A 178 -16.95 5.80 11.68
C VAL A 178 -16.00 6.81 11.05
N SER A 179 -15.86 6.78 9.72
CA SER A 179 -15.01 7.72 9.00
C SER A 179 -15.69 9.06 8.74
N GLY A 180 -17.02 9.08 8.62
CA GLY A 180 -17.77 10.26 8.21
C GLY A 180 -17.53 10.67 6.75
N LEU A 181 -16.92 9.80 5.94
CA LEU A 181 -16.70 10.04 4.52
C LEU A 181 -17.99 9.85 3.71
N THR A 182 -18.07 10.54 2.57
CA THR A 182 -19.31 10.56 1.79
C THR A 182 -19.27 9.52 0.66
N PRO A 183 -20.11 8.47 0.69
CA PRO A 183 -20.21 7.53 -0.42
C PRO A 183 -20.93 8.19 -1.61
N VAL A 184 -20.39 8.01 -2.82
CA VAL A 184 -21.02 8.43 -4.09
C VAL A 184 -21.30 7.20 -4.95
N TYR A 185 -22.58 6.98 -5.27
CA TYR A 185 -23.08 5.82 -6.02
C TYR A 185 -23.38 6.16 -7.50
N ASP A 186 -22.47 6.84 -8.18
CA ASP A 186 -22.59 7.24 -9.59
C ASP A 186 -21.63 6.49 -10.54
N CYS A 187 -20.95 5.46 -10.00
CA CYS A 187 -20.11 4.51 -10.73
C CYS A 187 -20.85 3.92 -11.95
N LYS A 188 -20.12 3.67 -13.03
CA LYS A 188 -20.67 3.29 -14.34
C LYS A 188 -20.79 1.79 -14.54
N HIS A 189 -19.85 1.03 -14.00
CA HIS A 189 -19.69 -0.41 -14.22
C HIS A 189 -19.82 -1.23 -12.94
N VAL A 190 -19.60 -0.61 -11.78
CA VAL A 190 -19.72 -1.27 -10.47
C VAL A 190 -20.78 -0.59 -9.59
N LYS A 191 -21.31 -1.31 -8.61
CA LYS A 191 -22.30 -0.78 -7.65
C LYS A 191 -21.71 -0.38 -6.30
N ALA A 192 -20.42 -0.64 -6.07
CA ALA A 192 -19.69 -0.09 -4.92
C ALA A 192 -19.55 1.44 -5.07
N ALA A 193 -19.53 2.17 -3.95
CA ALA A 193 -19.41 3.63 -3.97
C ALA A 193 -17.96 4.08 -4.10
N ARG A 194 -17.71 5.19 -4.80
CA ARG A 194 -16.45 5.94 -4.66
C ARG A 194 -16.53 6.90 -3.47
N VAL A 195 -15.38 7.30 -2.95
CA VAL A 195 -15.27 8.28 -1.86
C VAL A 195 -15.34 9.68 -2.48
N LYS A 196 -16.29 10.53 -2.05
CA LYS A 196 -16.45 11.89 -2.60
C LYS A 196 -15.19 12.74 -2.43
N GLU A 197 -14.51 12.57 -1.31
CA GLU A 197 -13.32 13.31 -0.90
C GLU A 197 -12.05 12.89 -1.67
N ALA A 198 -12.07 11.73 -2.34
CA ALA A 198 -10.94 11.24 -3.11
C ALA A 198 -10.79 12.02 -4.43
N VAL A 199 -9.55 12.37 -4.77
CA VAL A 199 -9.21 13.04 -6.04
C VAL A 199 -9.17 12.05 -7.20
N PHE A 200 -8.78 10.81 -6.95
CA PHE A 200 -8.70 9.74 -7.95
C PHE A 200 -9.29 8.43 -7.41
N SER A 201 -10.17 7.81 -8.21
CA SER A 201 -10.77 6.53 -7.91
C SER A 201 -10.83 5.63 -9.15
N VAL A 202 -10.76 4.32 -8.93
CA VAL A 202 -10.85 3.30 -9.97
C VAL A 202 -12.02 2.38 -9.66
N GLU A 203 -12.96 2.27 -10.60
CA GLU A 203 -13.93 1.18 -10.58
C GLU A 203 -13.22 -0.11 -10.98
N GLY A 204 -13.34 -1.15 -10.17
CA GLY A 204 -12.57 -2.37 -10.32
C GLY A 204 -13.44 -3.62 -10.35
N THR A 205 -13.13 -4.56 -11.25
CA THR A 205 -13.67 -5.92 -11.25
C THR A 205 -12.59 -6.92 -10.87
N LEU A 206 -12.94 -7.93 -10.10
CA LEU A 206 -12.02 -9.02 -9.73
C LEU A 206 -11.64 -9.82 -10.98
N ASP A 207 -10.35 -9.83 -11.32
CA ASP A 207 -9.80 -10.63 -12.42
C ASP A 207 -9.50 -12.06 -11.92
N PHE A 208 -8.60 -12.20 -10.94
CA PHE A 208 -8.40 -13.44 -10.21
C PHE A 208 -7.87 -13.20 -8.80
N TYR A 209 -7.85 -14.27 -7.99
CA TYR A 209 -7.17 -14.28 -6.70
C TYR A 209 -6.39 -15.57 -6.48
N LYS A 210 -5.43 -15.53 -5.55
CA LYS A 210 -4.68 -16.70 -5.10
C LYS A 210 -4.47 -16.67 -3.59
N GLU A 211 -4.69 -17.80 -2.93
CA GLU A 211 -4.36 -17.99 -1.51
C GLU A 211 -2.93 -18.52 -1.33
N TYR A 212 -2.31 -18.16 -0.20
CA TYR A 212 -0.98 -18.62 0.19
C TYR A 212 -1.00 -19.44 1.48
N ASP A 213 -0.28 -20.56 1.46
CA ASP A 213 -0.07 -21.41 2.62
C ASP A 213 0.94 -20.78 3.59
N SER A 214 0.63 -20.88 4.88
CA SER A 214 1.54 -20.44 5.95
C SER A 214 2.72 -21.40 6.07
N LYS A 215 3.93 -20.87 5.96
CA LYS A 215 5.16 -21.60 6.30
C LYS A 215 5.35 -21.75 7.82
N ALA A 216 4.83 -20.79 8.60
CA ALA A 216 4.93 -20.81 10.06
C ALA A 216 3.86 -21.68 10.73
N THR A 217 2.77 -21.99 10.03
CA THR A 217 1.67 -22.82 10.55
C THR A 217 1.18 -23.75 9.44
N PRO A 218 1.89 -24.87 9.19
CA PRO A 218 1.55 -25.81 8.12
C PRO A 218 0.08 -26.24 8.15
N GLY A 219 -0.54 -26.33 6.97
CA GLY A 219 -1.97 -26.67 6.83
C GLY A 219 -2.94 -25.50 7.04
N LYS A 220 -2.45 -24.27 7.25
CA LYS A 220 -3.27 -23.05 7.30
C LYS A 220 -2.94 -22.11 6.14
N LYS A 221 -3.96 -21.41 5.65
CA LYS A 221 -3.80 -20.26 4.75
C LYS A 221 -3.45 -19.01 5.56
N SER A 222 -2.59 -18.15 5.02
CA SER A 222 -2.06 -16.94 5.69
C SER A 222 -2.34 -15.63 4.98
N GLY A 223 -2.68 -15.69 3.68
CA GLY A 223 -2.91 -14.49 2.90
C GLY A 223 -3.58 -14.79 1.57
N VAL A 224 -4.17 -13.75 0.99
CA VAL A 224 -4.73 -13.73 -0.36
C VAL A 224 -4.11 -12.58 -1.13
N VAL A 225 -3.78 -12.82 -2.40
CA VAL A 225 -3.57 -11.75 -3.39
C VAL A 225 -4.76 -11.72 -4.33
N ALA A 226 -5.28 -10.53 -4.61
CA ALA A 226 -6.31 -10.29 -5.62
C ALA A 226 -5.76 -9.36 -6.71
N PHE A 227 -6.03 -9.72 -7.95
CA PHE A 227 -5.82 -8.87 -9.13
C PHE A 227 -7.17 -8.27 -9.53
N ILE A 228 -7.17 -6.97 -9.76
CA ILE A 228 -8.38 -6.17 -10.02
C ILE A 228 -8.15 -5.42 -11.33
N GLU A 229 -9.02 -5.64 -12.30
CA GLU A 229 -9.04 -4.87 -13.55
C GLU A 229 -9.77 -3.56 -13.34
N GLY A 230 -9.13 -2.45 -13.71
CA GLY A 230 -9.73 -1.13 -13.71
C GLY A 230 -10.60 -0.93 -14.94
N VAL A 231 -11.91 -0.83 -14.73
CA VAL A 231 -12.91 -0.72 -15.81
C VAL A 231 -13.41 0.71 -16.05
N ASN A 232 -13.17 1.63 -15.11
CA ASN A 232 -13.39 3.07 -15.28
C ASN A 232 -12.59 3.88 -14.25
N PHE A 233 -12.23 5.13 -14.62
CA PHE A 233 -11.50 6.05 -13.75
C PHE A 233 -12.32 7.31 -13.45
N TRP A 234 -12.24 7.77 -12.22
CA TRP A 234 -12.76 9.04 -11.76
C TRP A 234 -11.59 9.92 -11.33
N VAL A 235 -11.57 11.15 -11.83
CA VAL A 235 -10.57 12.15 -11.45
C VAL A 235 -11.23 13.50 -11.28
N ARG A 236 -10.81 14.26 -10.26
CA ARG A 236 -11.29 15.63 -10.05
C ARG A 236 -10.78 16.54 -11.17
N GLU A 237 -11.66 17.37 -11.72
CA GLU A 237 -11.37 18.17 -12.92
C GLU A 237 -10.22 19.17 -12.73
N ASP A 238 -10.07 19.71 -11.52
CA ASP A 238 -8.97 20.62 -11.14
C ASP A 238 -7.63 19.90 -10.93
N ALA A 239 -7.61 18.56 -10.93
CA ALA A 239 -6.42 17.75 -10.69
C ALA A 239 -5.86 17.11 -11.97
N ILE A 240 -6.57 17.16 -13.09
CA ILE A 240 -6.20 16.45 -14.32
C ILE A 240 -5.87 17.44 -15.44
N ASN A 241 -4.85 17.13 -16.24
CA ASN A 241 -4.55 17.91 -17.44
C ASN A 241 -5.60 17.72 -18.56
N GLU A 242 -5.55 18.57 -19.58
CA GLU A 242 -6.51 18.56 -20.71
C GLU A 242 -6.55 17.21 -21.45
N GLN A 243 -5.41 16.54 -21.58
CA GLN A 243 -5.29 15.23 -22.24
C GLN A 243 -5.78 14.06 -21.38
N LYS A 244 -6.15 14.32 -20.12
CA LYS A 244 -6.61 13.31 -19.16
C LYS A 244 -5.62 12.18 -18.90
N ASN A 245 -4.33 12.48 -18.90
CA ASN A 245 -3.27 11.47 -18.74
C ASN A 245 -2.25 11.79 -17.63
N ILE A 246 -2.34 12.97 -17.00
CA ILE A 246 -1.45 13.37 -15.89
C ILE A 246 -2.28 14.02 -14.79
N VAL A 247 -2.15 13.50 -13.57
CA VAL A 247 -2.75 14.07 -12.35
C VAL A 247 -1.71 14.95 -11.63
N ASP A 248 -2.10 16.15 -11.24
CA ASP A 248 -1.27 17.07 -10.46
C ASP A 248 -1.10 16.55 -9.01
N PRO A 249 0.13 16.20 -8.59
CA PRO A 249 0.39 15.73 -7.24
C PRO A 249 0.13 16.80 -6.16
N ALA A 250 0.19 18.09 -6.49
CA ALA A 250 -0.12 19.17 -5.56
C ALA A 250 -1.61 19.22 -5.21
N VAL A 251 -2.48 18.75 -6.12
CA VAL A 251 -3.91 18.64 -5.92
C VAL A 251 -4.28 17.29 -5.31
N LEU A 252 -3.68 16.20 -5.81
CA LEU A 252 -3.90 14.84 -5.28
C LEU A 252 -3.46 14.69 -3.82
N ARG A 253 -2.37 15.37 -3.42
CA ARG A 253 -1.75 15.30 -2.08
C ARG A 253 -1.70 13.87 -1.53
N PRO A 254 -1.16 12.89 -2.28
CA PRO A 254 -1.27 11.49 -1.90
C PRO A 254 -0.46 11.21 -0.63
N VAL A 255 -0.99 10.34 0.22
CA VAL A 255 -0.28 9.84 1.39
C VAL A 255 0.16 8.40 1.17
N SER A 256 1.31 8.07 1.71
CA SER A 256 1.87 6.71 1.67
C SER A 256 1.92 6.10 3.07
N ARG A 257 1.88 4.77 3.14
CA ARG A 257 2.12 4.04 4.38
C ARG A 257 3.60 3.70 4.52
N LEU A 258 4.14 3.92 5.71
CA LEU A 258 5.52 3.60 6.08
C LEU A 258 5.57 2.42 7.07
N GLY A 259 6.61 2.35 7.91
CA GLY A 259 6.75 1.34 8.96
C GLY A 259 5.86 1.60 10.18
N GLY A 260 5.20 0.58 10.71
CA GLY A 260 4.33 0.72 11.89
C GLY A 260 3.12 1.62 11.63
N ILE A 261 2.98 2.69 12.42
CA ILE A 261 1.85 3.64 12.37
C ILE A 261 2.15 4.92 11.58
N THR A 262 3.30 5.02 10.90
CA THR A 262 3.70 6.24 10.22
C THR A 262 3.18 6.32 8.79
N TYR A 263 2.85 7.55 8.38
CA TYR A 263 2.46 7.93 7.03
C TYR A 263 3.46 8.94 6.47
N GLY A 264 3.66 8.94 5.16
CA GLY A 264 4.51 9.88 4.44
C GLY A 264 3.70 10.78 3.51
N ARG A 265 4.04 12.07 3.48
CA ARG A 265 3.51 13.05 2.53
C ARG A 265 4.41 13.13 1.30
N THR A 266 3.84 13.30 0.12
CA THR A 266 4.60 13.62 -1.10
C THR A 266 4.80 15.13 -1.18
N THR A 267 5.95 15.63 -0.70
CA THR A 267 6.24 17.08 -0.62
C THR A 267 7.49 17.51 -1.38
N GLU A 268 8.42 16.61 -1.66
CA GLU A 268 9.61 16.89 -2.45
C GLU A 268 9.72 15.88 -3.59
N VAL A 269 9.93 16.40 -4.79
CA VAL A 269 10.03 15.62 -6.02
C VAL A 269 11.27 16.07 -6.81
N LEU A 270 11.76 15.15 -7.64
CA LEU A 270 12.86 15.39 -8.57
C LEU A 270 12.58 14.62 -9.85
N GLU A 271 13.16 15.05 -10.95
CA GLU A 271 12.95 14.45 -12.26
C GLU A 271 14.26 13.88 -12.79
N ILE A 272 14.20 12.64 -13.25
CA ILE A 272 15.32 11.96 -13.91
C ILE A 272 14.77 11.34 -15.20
N PRO A 273 15.21 11.81 -16.38
CA PRO A 273 14.82 11.19 -17.64
C PRO A 273 15.24 9.73 -17.70
N ARG A 274 14.38 8.88 -18.27
CA ARG A 274 14.75 7.50 -18.59
C ARG A 274 15.89 7.52 -19.60
N ALA A 275 16.97 6.80 -19.30
CA ALA A 275 18.09 6.66 -20.22
C ALA A 275 17.66 5.91 -21.49
N ASP A 276 18.05 6.47 -22.63
CA ASP A 276 17.88 5.91 -23.97
C ASP A 276 19.19 5.27 -24.43
N TRP A 277 19.09 4.06 -24.96
CA TRP A 277 20.25 3.27 -25.37
C TRP A 277 21.07 3.97 -26.46
N ASP A 278 20.41 4.45 -27.50
CA ASP A 278 21.13 5.05 -28.63
C ASP A 278 21.55 6.48 -28.31
N LYS A 279 20.66 7.28 -27.73
CA LYS A 279 20.88 8.72 -27.51
C LYS A 279 21.73 9.02 -26.29
N ASN A 280 21.54 8.31 -25.19
CA ASN A 280 22.21 8.62 -23.93
C ASN A 280 23.42 7.71 -23.67
N ILE A 281 23.31 6.43 -23.98
CA ILE A 281 24.42 5.49 -23.79
C ILE A 281 25.37 5.53 -25.00
N GLY A 282 24.85 5.72 -26.22
CA GLY A 282 25.64 5.72 -27.45
C GLY A 282 25.71 4.35 -28.12
N GLY A 283 24.70 3.51 -27.91
CA GLY A 283 24.67 2.14 -28.39
C GLY A 283 25.78 1.27 -27.80
N GLU A 284 26.19 0.26 -28.55
CA GLU A 284 27.21 -0.70 -28.13
C GLU A 284 28.57 -0.04 -27.84
N GLU A 285 29.02 0.87 -28.72
CA GLU A 285 30.33 1.53 -28.55
C GLU A 285 30.37 2.38 -27.28
N GLY A 286 29.28 3.10 -27.00
CA GLY A 286 29.15 3.90 -25.79
C GLY A 286 29.09 3.04 -24.53
N TRP A 287 28.38 1.91 -24.58
CA TRP A 287 28.34 0.93 -23.51
C TRP A 287 29.73 0.35 -23.20
N GLU A 288 30.48 -0.07 -24.23
CA GLU A 288 31.84 -0.59 -24.04
C GLU A 288 32.78 0.43 -23.39
N LYS A 289 32.66 1.72 -23.77
CA LYS A 289 33.45 2.80 -23.17
C LYS A 289 33.14 2.98 -21.69
N ILE A 290 31.88 2.84 -21.29
CA ILE A 290 31.46 2.92 -19.89
C ILE A 290 32.03 1.73 -19.11
N ALA A 291 31.85 0.50 -19.61
CA ALA A 291 32.32 -0.71 -18.95
C ALA A 291 33.84 -0.73 -18.73
N LYS A 292 34.62 -0.21 -19.68
CA LYS A 292 36.09 -0.13 -19.58
C LYS A 292 36.58 0.93 -18.58
N ARG A 293 35.76 1.90 -18.17
CA ARG A 293 36.14 2.92 -17.16
C ARG A 293 36.14 2.38 -15.73
N GLU A 294 35.48 1.25 -15.48
CA GLU A 294 35.38 0.63 -14.16
C GLU A 294 36.46 -0.45 -13.92
N GLN A 295 37.28 -0.78 -14.92
CA GLN A 295 38.46 -1.65 -14.81
C GLN A 295 39.73 -0.84 -14.60
#